data_AF-A0A7G9R7X6-F1
#
_entry.id   AF-A0A7G9R7X6-F1
#
_cell.length_a   1.000
_cell.length_b   1.000
_cell.length_c   1.000
_cell.angle_alpha   90.00
_cell.angle_beta   90.00
_cell.angle_gamma   90.00
#
_symmetry.space_group_name_H-M   'P 1'
#
loop_
_entity.id
_entity.type
_entity.pdbx_description
1 polymer ?
#
loop_
_entity_poly.entity_id
_entity_poly.type
_entity_poly.pdbx_seq_one_letter_code
_entity_poly.pdbx_strand_id
1 'polypeptide(L)'
;MDLLQFHRMRTAIQGSASPGRDTDLESVEQSLRDLLLRSGVFEDVEVGHTDDPDQLVIALCTFNPLVAEAEVARRLETIWRDRVSYPFWEAHALHVESEHVEFQAASRYSSRGHYVTVHLVAQKAPIPAQRVAVD
;
A
#
# COMPACT_ATOMS: atom_id res chain seq x y z
N MET A 1 6.13 11.48 2.35
CA MET A 1 6.17 12.78 1.64
C MET A 1 4.76 13.19 1.25
N ASP A 2 4.53 14.40 0.71
CA ASP A 2 3.22 14.75 0.14
C ASP A 2 3.00 14.06 -1.22
N LEU A 3 1.74 13.88 -1.62
CA LEU A 3 1.37 13.15 -2.84
C LEU A 3 1.93 13.78 -4.12
N LEU A 4 1.98 15.12 -4.20
CA LEU A 4 2.46 15.81 -5.40
C LEU A 4 3.96 15.57 -5.60
N GLN A 5 4.75 15.64 -4.53
CA GLN A 5 6.17 15.32 -4.54
C GLN A 5 6.40 13.86 -4.92
N PHE A 6 5.61 12.95 -4.36
CA PHE A 6 5.68 11.52 -4.68
C PHE A 6 5.42 11.26 -6.16
N HIS A 7 4.34 11.81 -6.73
CA HIS A 7 4.03 11.61 -8.14
C HIS A 7 5.14 12.10 -9.07
N ARG A 8 5.75 13.26 -8.75
CA ARG A 8 6.91 13.76 -9.51
C ARG A 8 8.09 12.81 -9.46
N MET A 9 8.41 12.28 -8.28
CA MET A 9 9.50 11.31 -8.09
C MET A 9 9.22 9.99 -8.81
N ARG A 10 7.99 9.48 -8.70
CA ARG A 10 7.53 8.27 -9.39
C ARG A 10 7.71 8.42 -10.90
N THR A 11 7.19 9.49 -11.50
CA THR A 11 7.30 9.73 -12.94
C THR A 11 8.77 9.81 -13.40
N ALA A 12 9.66 10.42 -12.61
CA ALA A 12 11.08 10.47 -12.94
C ALA A 12 11.75 9.07 -12.95
N ILE A 13 11.39 8.19 -12.02
CA ILE A 13 11.88 6.81 -12.00
C ILE A 13 11.28 6.00 -13.14
N GLN A 14 9.99 6.14 -13.42
CA GLN A 14 9.34 5.46 -14.55
C GLN A 14 9.97 5.84 -15.90
N GLY A 15 10.42 7.09 -16.05
CA GLY A 15 11.16 7.53 -17.25
C GLY A 15 12.61 7.05 -17.35
N SER A 16 13.18 6.48 -16.28
CA SER A 16 14.62 6.13 -16.19
C SER A 16 14.91 4.66 -15.86
N ALA A 17 13.88 3.85 -15.63
CA ALA A 17 13.99 2.44 -15.27
C ALA A 17 12.91 1.61 -15.98
N SER A 18 13.19 0.32 -16.19
CA SER A 18 12.19 -0.62 -16.69
C SER A 18 11.25 -1.03 -15.56
N PRO A 19 9.96 -1.27 -15.85
CA PRO A 19 9.02 -1.79 -14.86
C PRO A 19 9.38 -3.21 -14.43
N GLY A 20 8.89 -3.62 -13.25
CA GLY A 20 8.98 -4.98 -12.72
C GLY A 20 8.51 -6.03 -13.72
N ARG A 21 9.07 -7.25 -13.62
CA ARG A 21 8.52 -8.41 -14.32
C ARG A 21 7.37 -8.99 -13.50
N ASP A 22 6.50 -9.77 -14.13
CA ASP A 22 5.38 -10.44 -13.45
C ASP A 22 5.84 -11.20 -12.19
N THR A 23 6.97 -11.91 -12.26
CA THR A 23 7.53 -12.63 -11.11
C THR A 23 7.93 -11.71 -9.94
N ASP A 24 8.38 -10.49 -10.23
CA ASP A 24 8.71 -9.50 -9.21
C ASP A 24 7.43 -8.97 -8.56
N LEU A 25 6.38 -8.76 -9.36
CA LEU A 25 5.09 -8.26 -8.90
C LEU A 25 4.35 -9.30 -8.07
N GLU A 26 4.32 -10.56 -8.50
CA GLU A 26 3.78 -11.69 -7.74
C GLU A 26 4.46 -11.82 -6.38
N SER A 27 5.79 -11.67 -6.34
CA SER A 27 6.55 -11.72 -5.08
C SER A 27 6.21 -10.58 -4.14
N VAL A 28 6.04 -9.35 -4.67
CA VAL A 28 5.62 -8.19 -3.88
C VAL A 28 4.18 -8.33 -3.42
N GLU A 29 3.27 -8.78 -4.29
CA GLU A 29 1.86 -9.03 -4.00
C GLU A 29 1.71 -10.03 -2.84
N GLN A 30 2.39 -11.18 -2.93
CA GLN A 30 2.33 -12.21 -1.89
C GLN A 30 2.92 -11.70 -0.57
N SER A 31 4.06 -11.01 -0.62
CA SER A 31 4.69 -10.45 0.57
C SER A 31 3.81 -9.39 1.25
N LEU A 32 3.20 -8.49 0.46
CA LEU A 32 2.32 -7.45 0.96
C LEU A 32 1.07 -8.05 1.59
N ARG A 33 0.44 -9.03 0.93
CA ARG A 33 -0.72 -9.76 1.45
C ARG A 33 -0.41 -10.40 2.80
N ASP A 34 0.69 -11.14 2.89
CA ASP A 34 1.10 -11.82 4.13
C ASP A 34 1.35 -10.83 5.28
N LEU A 35 1.98 -9.68 5.00
CA LEU A 35 2.27 -8.67 6.01
C LEU A 35 1.01 -7.95 6.51
N LEU A 36 0.09 -7.62 5.61
CA LEU A 36 -1.19 -7.00 5.97
C LEU A 36 -2.00 -7.93 6.87
N LEU A 37 -2.14 -9.20 6.49
CA LEU A 37 -2.84 -10.20 7.28
C LEU A 37 -2.18 -10.43 8.65
N ARG A 38 -0.84 -10.49 8.71
CA ARG A 38 -0.09 -10.67 9.96
C ARG A 38 -0.08 -9.45 10.86
N SER A 39 -0.41 -8.27 10.35
CA SER A 39 -0.39 -7.03 11.13
C SER A 39 -1.43 -7.00 12.26
N GLY A 40 -2.51 -7.79 12.13
CA GLY A 40 -3.65 -7.80 13.04
C GLY A 40 -4.49 -6.52 13.04
N VAL A 41 -4.22 -5.58 12.11
CA VAL A 41 -4.94 -4.31 11.97
C VAL A 41 -6.01 -4.38 10.88
N PHE A 42 -5.79 -5.22 9.88
CA PHE A 42 -6.66 -5.35 8.70
C PHE A 42 -7.47 -6.64 8.77
N GLU A 43 -8.73 -6.58 8.32
CA GLU A 43 -9.68 -7.71 8.38
C GLU A 43 -9.91 -8.28 6.97
N ASP A 44 -10.44 -7.48 6.04
CA ASP A 44 -10.54 -7.85 4.64
C ASP A 44 -9.32 -7.33 3.90
N VAL A 45 -8.52 -8.20 3.29
CA VAL A 45 -7.31 -7.82 2.54
C VAL A 45 -7.39 -8.43 1.15
N GLU A 46 -7.52 -7.57 0.15
CA GLU A 46 -7.40 -7.91 -1.26
C GLU A 46 -6.13 -7.29 -1.81
N VAL A 47 -5.33 -8.09 -2.50
CA VAL A 47 -4.11 -7.61 -3.17
C VAL A 47 -4.13 -8.16 -4.58
N GLY A 48 -3.66 -7.38 -5.54
CA GLY A 48 -3.45 -7.79 -6.92
C GLY A 48 -2.43 -6.88 -7.58
N HIS A 49 -2.14 -7.12 -8.85
CA HIS A 49 -1.36 -6.21 -9.66
C HIS A 49 -2.07 -5.91 -10.98
N THR A 50 -1.73 -4.77 -11.59
CA THR A 50 -2.28 -4.35 -12.89
C THR A 50 -1.44 -4.91 -14.03
N ASP A 51 -2.09 -5.23 -15.15
CA ASP A 51 -1.41 -5.60 -16.42
C ASP A 51 -0.98 -4.36 -17.23
N ASP A 52 -1.06 -3.16 -16.63
CA ASP A 52 -0.76 -1.89 -17.30
C ASP A 52 0.74 -1.54 -17.24
N PRO A 53 1.20 -0.55 -18.03
CA PRO A 53 2.62 -0.20 -18.06
C PRO A 53 3.18 0.32 -16.72
N ASP A 54 2.30 0.70 -15.79
CA ASP A 54 2.68 1.19 -14.47
C ASP A 54 3.01 0.04 -13.51
N GLN A 55 2.61 -1.19 -13.84
CA GLN A 55 2.90 -2.43 -13.12
C GLN A 55 2.72 -2.24 -11.61
N LEU A 56 1.48 -1.87 -11.27
CA LEU A 56 1.08 -1.38 -9.97
C LEU A 56 0.53 -2.54 -9.14
N VAL A 57 1.15 -2.81 -7.98
CA VAL A 57 0.54 -3.68 -6.98
C VAL A 57 -0.47 -2.86 -6.20
N ILE A 58 -1.74 -3.28 -6.24
CA ILE A 58 -2.85 -2.61 -5.56
C ILE A 58 -3.28 -3.47 -4.38
N ALA A 59 -3.45 -2.84 -3.21
CA ALA A 59 -4.05 -3.46 -2.05
C ALA A 59 -5.28 -2.67 -1.59
N LEU A 60 -6.39 -3.36 -1.39
CA LEU A 60 -7.59 -2.83 -0.76
C LEU A 60 -7.77 -3.55 0.56
N CYS A 61 -7.97 -2.78 1.63
CA CYS A 61 -8.19 -3.38 2.94
C CYS A 61 -9.20 -2.65 3.80
N THR A 62 -9.82 -3.38 4.72
CA THR A 62 -10.66 -2.82 5.78
C THR A 62 -9.92 -2.86 7.12
N PHE A 63 -10.09 -1.84 7.95
CA PHE A 63 -9.53 -1.80 9.31
C PHE A 63 -10.62 -1.56 10.36
N ASN A 64 -10.36 -2.05 11.56
CA ASN A 64 -11.32 -2.01 12.67
C ASN A 64 -11.71 -0.57 13.05
N PRO A 65 -13.01 -0.26 13.28
CA PRO A 65 -13.47 1.09 13.56
C PRO A 65 -12.94 1.68 14.88
N LEU A 66 -12.43 0.85 15.78
CA LEU A 66 -11.82 1.27 17.04
C LEU A 66 -10.35 1.67 16.89
N VAL A 67 -9.75 1.38 15.73
CA VAL A 67 -8.37 1.76 15.41
C VAL A 67 -8.38 3.15 14.79
N ALA A 68 -7.49 4.01 15.29
CA ALA A 68 -7.30 5.34 14.74
C ALA A 68 -6.58 5.28 13.38
N GLU A 69 -6.95 6.15 12.46
CA GLU A 69 -6.38 6.23 11.11
C GLU A 69 -4.87 6.49 11.16
N ALA A 70 -4.42 7.29 12.14
CA ALA A 70 -3.00 7.51 12.39
C ALA A 70 -2.25 6.22 12.78
N GLU A 71 -2.90 5.27 13.46
CA GLU A 71 -2.30 3.98 13.79
C GLU A 71 -2.14 3.11 12.55
N VAL A 72 -3.18 3.07 11.71
CA VAL A 72 -3.17 2.37 10.43
C VAL A 72 -2.04 2.89 9.56
N ALA A 73 -1.94 4.21 9.44
CA ALA A 73 -0.85 4.90 8.75
C ALA A 73 0.54 4.45 9.22
N ARG A 74 0.81 4.49 10.53
CA ARG A 74 2.10 4.06 11.10
C ARG A 74 2.39 2.58 10.81
N ARG A 75 1.35 1.74 10.84
CA ARG A 75 1.48 0.31 10.54
C ARG A 75 1.84 0.07 9.09
N LEU A 76 1.24 0.81 8.15
CA LEU A 76 1.56 0.75 6.72
C LEU A 76 3.00 1.18 6.44
N GLU A 77 3.46 2.29 7.03
CA GLU A 77 4.86 2.71 6.92
C GLU A 77 5.84 1.66 7.46
N THR A 78 5.47 0.97 8.55
CA THR A 78 6.27 -0.12 9.13
C THR A 78 6.33 -1.32 8.20
N ILE A 79 5.19 -1.76 7.66
CA ILE A 79 5.10 -2.87 6.70
C ILE A 79 5.96 -2.59 5.46
N TRP A 80 5.91 -1.37 4.95
CA TRP A 80 6.71 -0.94 3.81
C TRP A 80 8.22 -1.02 4.10
N ARG A 81 8.66 -0.45 5.24
CA ARG A 81 10.08 -0.42 5.63
C ARG A 81 10.67 -1.81 5.88
N ASP A 82 9.90 -2.72 6.47
CA ASP A 82 10.46 -3.99 6.93
C ASP A 82 10.75 -4.98 5.80
N ARG A 83 10.03 -4.90 4.67
CA ARG A 83 10.04 -5.98 3.67
C ARG A 83 9.86 -5.56 2.22
N VAL A 84 9.36 -4.35 1.93
CA VAL A 84 9.00 -3.93 0.57
C VAL A 84 9.86 -2.77 0.05
N SER A 85 10.53 -2.03 0.95
CA SER A 85 11.53 -1.05 0.57
C SER A 85 12.77 -1.74 0.01
N TYR A 86 13.01 -1.57 -1.29
CA TYR A 86 14.24 -1.99 -1.91
C TYR A 86 15.41 -1.07 -1.53
N PRO A 87 16.63 -1.60 -1.34
CA PRO A 87 17.73 -0.87 -0.70
C PRO A 87 18.36 0.23 -1.57
N PHE A 88 18.12 0.26 -2.88
CA PHE A 88 18.76 1.23 -3.76
C PHE A 88 18.01 2.56 -3.83
N TRP A 89 16.69 2.52 -3.96
CA TRP A 89 15.87 3.72 -3.96
C TRP A 89 14.43 3.39 -3.57
N GLU A 90 13.83 4.24 -2.74
CA GLU A 90 12.42 4.19 -2.39
C GLU A 90 11.84 5.59 -2.19
N ALA A 91 10.56 5.72 -2.46
CA ALA A 91 9.76 6.89 -2.16
C ALA A 91 8.36 6.44 -1.78
N HIS A 92 7.75 7.09 -0.79
CA HIS A 92 6.37 6.82 -0.40
C HIS A 92 5.66 8.09 0.08
N ALA A 93 4.37 8.16 -0.21
CA ALA A 93 3.44 9.14 0.30
C ALA A 93 2.34 8.44 1.09
N LEU A 94 1.87 9.13 2.12
CA LEU A 94 0.80 8.68 2.98
C LEU A 94 -0.20 9.84 3.07
N HIS A 95 -1.46 9.53 2.86
CA HIS A 95 -2.56 10.46 2.99
C HIS A 95 -3.58 9.89 3.96
N VAL A 96 -3.99 10.71 4.93
CA VAL A 96 -4.89 10.29 6.01
C VAL A 96 -6.09 11.23 6.02
N GLU A 97 -7.26 10.66 5.84
CA GLU A 97 -8.55 11.34 5.91
C GLU A 97 -9.48 10.60 6.88
N SER A 98 -10.65 11.18 7.15
CA SER A 98 -11.65 10.52 7.98
C SER A 98 -12.03 9.17 7.36
N GLU A 99 -11.93 8.10 8.14
CA GLU A 99 -12.29 6.73 7.74
C GLU A 99 -11.47 6.15 6.57
N HIS A 100 -10.38 6.81 6.18
CA HIS A 100 -9.62 6.48 4.98
C HIS A 100 -8.13 6.75 5.14
N VAL A 101 -7.31 5.76 4.77
CA VAL A 101 -5.86 5.89 4.71
C VAL A 101 -5.37 5.39 3.37
N GLU A 102 -4.65 6.24 2.65
CA GLU A 102 -4.04 5.93 1.36
C GLU A 102 -2.52 5.93 1.51
N PHE A 103 -1.89 4.89 0.98
CA PHE A 103 -0.44 4.75 0.96
C PHE A 103 0.01 4.44 -0.46
N GLN A 104 0.86 5.30 -1.01
CA GLN A 104 1.48 5.06 -2.31
C GLN A 104 2.98 4.96 -2.15
N ALA A 105 3.59 4.00 -2.82
CA ALA A 105 5.02 3.83 -2.79
C ALA A 105 5.60 3.38 -4.13
N ALA A 106 6.88 3.64 -4.31
CA ALA A 106 7.66 3.18 -5.43
C ALA A 106 9.04 2.78 -4.90
N SER A 107 9.56 1.65 -5.35
CA SER A 107 10.88 1.18 -4.96
C SER A 107 11.62 0.59 -6.16
N ARG A 108 12.95 0.56 -6.05
CA ARG A 108 13.84 0.03 -7.07
C ARG A 108 14.97 -0.77 -6.43
N TYR A 109 15.18 -1.99 -6.92
CA TYR A 109 16.18 -2.92 -6.35
C TYR A 109 17.63 -2.49 -6.56
N SER A 110 17.96 -1.90 -7.71
CA SER A 110 19.32 -1.46 -8.04
C SER A 110 19.33 -0.37 -9.11
N SER A 111 20.50 0.22 -9.39
CA SER A 111 20.70 1.24 -10.44
C SER A 111 20.38 0.77 -11.86
N ARG A 112 20.28 -0.55 -12.08
CA ARG A 112 19.82 -1.18 -13.33
C ARG A 112 18.57 -2.05 -13.11
N GLY A 113 18.07 -2.08 -11.89
CA GLY A 113 16.96 -2.92 -11.47
C GLY A 113 15.63 -2.34 -11.92
N HIS A 114 14.64 -3.22 -11.94
CA HIS A 114 13.27 -2.88 -12.22
C HIS A 114 12.67 -2.06 -11.07
N TYR A 115 11.72 -1.18 -11.38
CA TYR A 115 10.92 -0.49 -10.36
C TYR A 115 9.62 -1.25 -10.13
N VAL A 116 9.10 -1.18 -8.90
CA VAL A 116 7.75 -1.63 -8.54
C VAL A 116 7.03 -0.47 -7.88
N THR A 117 5.75 -0.32 -8.20
CA THR A 117 4.88 0.65 -7.53
C THR A 117 3.82 -0.08 -6.72
N VAL A 118 3.43 0.52 -5.60
CA VAL A 118 2.39 0.02 -4.71
C VAL A 118 1.39 1.13 -4.45
N HIS A 119 0.11 0.80 -4.49
CA HIS A 119 -0.96 1.66 -4.04
C HIS A 119 -1.88 0.86 -3.11
N LEU A 120 -1.94 1.27 -1.86
CA LEU A 120 -2.76 0.66 -0.84
C LEU A 120 -3.82 1.65 -0.36
N VAL A 121 -5.04 1.17 -0.29
CA VAL A 121 -6.19 1.88 0.29
C VAL A 121 -6.72 1.08 1.46
N ALA A 122 -6.80 1.73 2.63
CA ALA A 122 -7.40 1.18 3.83
C ALA A 122 -8.66 1.99 4.18
N GLN A 123 -9.79 1.30 4.29
CA GLN A 123 -11.08 1.89 4.65
C GLN A 123 -11.53 1.41 6.02
N LYS A 124 -12.13 2.31 6.80
CA LYS A 124 -12.67 1.96 8.11
C LYS A 124 -13.90 1.07 7.92
N ALA A 125 -13.94 -0.05 8.62
CA ALA A 125 -15.10 -0.92 8.59
C ALA A 125 -16.32 -0.19 9.21
N PRO A 126 -17.52 -0.34 8.63
CA PRO A 126 -18.72 0.27 9.18
C PRO A 126 -19.04 -0.36 10.54
N ILE A 127 -19.42 0.48 11.52
CA ILE A 127 -19.93 -0.02 12.80
C ILE A 127 -21.28 -0.70 12.52
N PRO A 128 -21.45 -2.00 12.82
CA PRO A 128 -22.74 -2.66 12.64
C PRO A 128 -23.80 -1.93 13.47
N ALA A 129 -24.84 -1.40 12.82
CA ALA A 129 -25.93 -0.76 13.54
C ALA A 129 -26.55 -1.77 14.51
N GLN A 130 -26.42 -1.53 15.81
CA GLN A 130 -27.17 -2.29 16.81
C GLN A 130 -28.66 -2.13 16.49
N ARG A 131 -29.33 -3.23 16.11
CA ARG A 131 -30.79 -3.26 16.05
C ARG A 131 -31.31 -2.89 17.43
N VAL A 132 -31.87 -1.69 17.54
CA VAL A 132 -32.70 -1.33 18.68
C VAL A 132 -33.87 -2.30 18.66
N ALA A 133 -33.91 -3.22 19.64
CA ALA A 133 -35.09 -4.03 19.88
C ALA A 133 -36.20 -3.04 20.27
N VAL A 134 -37.21 -2.92 19.41
CA VAL A 134 -38.43 -2.19 19.73
C VAL A 134 -39.33 -3.20 20.42
N ASP A 135 -39.61 -2.97 21.70
CA ASP A 135 -40.64 -3.67 22.49
C ASP A 135 -42.05 -3.39 21.94
#